data_AF-A0A357LGE7-F1
#
_entry.id   AF-A0A357LGE7-F1
#
_cell.length_a   1.000
_cell.length_b   1.000
_cell.length_c   1.000
_cell.angle_alpha   90.00
_cell.angle_beta   90.00
_cell.angle_gamma   90.00
#
_symmetry.space_group_name_H-M   'P 1'
#
loop_
_entity.id
_entity.type
_entity.pdbx_description
1 polymer ?
#
loop_
_entity_poly.entity_id
_entity_poly.type
_entity_poly.pdbx_seq_one_letter_code
_entity_poly.pdbx_strand_id
1 'polypeptide(L)'
;MMRFTTFLLCLILAAAAAGRYKAEIAVRETKSEARALDRQKAEELSAIQILRAEVAFLERPERLAEIAEDYTGLAPLSGAQLMTAEDLEFAFATERGGTNTVRTARIPAAAKVAVAGLE
;
A
#
# COMPACT_ATOMS: atom_id res chain seq x y z
N MET A 1 -48.85 30.71 -49.03
CA MET A 1 -48.92 29.78 -47.87
C MET A 1 -48.12 28.49 -48.06
N MET A 2 -48.39 27.64 -49.07
CA MET A 2 -47.74 26.31 -49.22
C MET A 2 -46.19 26.31 -49.33
N ARG A 3 -45.62 27.37 -49.91
CA ARG A 3 -44.15 27.53 -50.03
C ARG A 3 -43.48 27.72 -48.67
N PHE A 4 -44.13 28.41 -47.76
CA PHE A 4 -43.58 28.69 -46.44
C PHE A 4 -43.60 27.44 -45.56
N THR A 5 -44.67 26.64 -45.66
CA THR A 5 -44.79 25.35 -44.96
C THR A 5 -43.77 24.33 -45.44
N THR A 6 -43.47 24.27 -46.74
CA THR A 6 -42.43 23.39 -47.28
C THR A 6 -41.04 23.82 -46.84
N PHE A 7 -40.74 25.12 -46.85
CA PHE A 7 -39.49 25.64 -46.29
C PHE A 7 -39.33 25.31 -44.80
N LEU A 8 -40.39 25.49 -44.00
CA LEU A 8 -40.38 25.17 -42.58
C LEU A 8 -40.12 23.67 -42.33
N LEU A 9 -40.78 22.79 -43.10
CA LEU A 9 -40.58 21.35 -43.00
C LEU A 9 -39.16 20.93 -43.38
N CYS A 10 -38.58 21.51 -44.44
CA CYS A 10 -37.18 21.27 -44.79
C CYS A 10 -36.22 21.72 -43.68
N LEU A 11 -36.51 22.87 -43.04
CA LEU A 11 -35.68 23.39 -41.95
C LEU A 11 -35.71 22.47 -40.72
N ILE A 12 -36.91 21.99 -40.34
CA ILE A 12 -37.08 21.04 -39.24
C ILE A 12 -36.35 19.72 -39.54
N LEU A 13 -36.45 19.23 -40.78
CA LEU A 13 -35.77 17.99 -41.18
C LEU A 13 -34.24 18.14 -41.14
N ALA A 14 -33.72 19.29 -41.60
CA ALA A 14 -32.29 19.62 -41.54
C ALA A 14 -31.81 19.75 -40.08
N ALA A 15 -32.60 20.40 -39.22
CA ALA A 15 -32.30 20.51 -37.79
C ALA A 15 -32.29 19.13 -37.10
N ALA A 16 -33.24 18.25 -37.43
CA ALA A 16 -33.27 16.89 -36.91
C ALA A 16 -32.05 16.07 -37.36
N ALA A 17 -31.65 16.17 -38.64
CA ALA A 17 -30.45 15.52 -39.15
C ALA A 17 -29.17 16.03 -38.47
N ALA A 18 -29.05 17.35 -38.30
CA ALA A 18 -27.92 17.97 -37.60
C ALA A 18 -27.87 17.61 -36.12
N GLY A 19 -29.03 17.56 -35.44
CA GLY A 19 -29.15 17.12 -34.05
C GLY A 19 -28.71 15.67 -33.88
N ARG A 20 -29.12 14.79 -34.80
CA ARG A 20 -28.68 13.39 -34.83
C ARG A 20 -27.18 13.24 -35.04
N TYR A 21 -26.62 14.02 -35.96
CA TYR A 21 -25.18 14.02 -36.25
C TYR A 21 -24.37 14.48 -35.02
N LYS A 22 -24.82 15.54 -34.34
CA LYS A 22 -24.18 16.03 -33.10
C LYS A 22 -24.25 15.00 -31.96
N ALA A 23 -25.34 14.26 -31.84
CA ALA A 23 -25.48 13.19 -30.85
C ALA A 23 -24.47 12.06 -31.10
N GLU A 24 -24.18 11.74 -32.36
CA GLU A 24 -23.22 10.68 -32.68
C GLU A 24 -21.76 11.12 -32.46
N ILE A 25 -21.45 12.40 -32.68
CA ILE A 25 -20.11 12.97 -32.40
C ILE A 25 -19.82 12.96 -30.90
N ALA A 26 -20.77 13.41 -30.07
CA ALA A 26 -20.60 13.47 -28.61
C ALA A 26 -20.39 12.09 -27.96
N VAL A 27 -21.00 11.04 -28.54
CA VAL A 27 -20.85 9.66 -28.07
C VAL A 27 -19.51 9.05 -28.51
N ARG A 28 -18.91 9.51 -29.62
CA ARG A 28 -17.61 9.01 -30.08
C ARG A 28 -16.46 9.54 -29.22
N GLU A 29 -16.54 10.80 -28.82
CA GLU A 29 -15.52 11.47 -28.00
C GLU A 29 -15.50 10.93 -26.55
N THR A 30 -16.67 10.77 -25.94
CA THR A 30 -16.79 10.13 -24.60
C THR A 30 -16.33 8.67 -24.61
N LYS A 31 -16.53 7.93 -25.71
CA LYS A 31 -16.01 6.56 -25.85
C LYS A 31 -14.50 6.50 -26.05
N SER A 32 -13.88 7.48 -26.71
CA SER A 32 -12.42 7.50 -26.86
C SER A 32 -11.73 7.84 -25.54
N GLU A 33 -12.31 8.77 -24.77
CA GLU A 33 -11.78 9.17 -23.47
C GLU A 33 -11.88 8.04 -22.44
N ALA A 34 -13.01 7.33 -22.39
CA ALA A 34 -13.15 6.14 -21.53
C ALA A 34 -12.12 5.05 -21.88
N ARG A 35 -11.88 4.80 -23.17
CA ARG A 35 -10.87 3.82 -23.62
C ARG A 35 -9.45 4.27 -23.31
N ALA A 36 -9.16 5.57 -23.33
CA ALA A 36 -7.87 6.10 -22.93
C ALA A 36 -7.64 5.90 -21.42
N LEU A 37 -8.67 6.18 -20.61
CA LEU A 37 -8.64 5.98 -19.16
C LEU A 37 -8.42 4.50 -18.78
N ASP A 38 -9.13 3.58 -19.45
CA ASP A 38 -8.98 2.14 -19.21
C ASP A 38 -7.56 1.65 -19.53
N ARG A 39 -6.95 2.19 -20.59
CA ARG A 39 -5.54 1.88 -20.93
C ARG A 39 -4.57 2.40 -19.87
N GLN A 40 -4.74 3.64 -19.43
CA GLN A 40 -3.92 4.23 -18.36
C GLN A 40 -4.02 3.41 -17.07
N LYS A 41 -5.24 3.01 -16.70
CA LYS A 41 -5.47 2.14 -15.53
C LYS A 41 -4.76 0.78 -15.65
N ALA A 42 -4.79 0.16 -16.83
CA ALA A 42 -4.11 -1.12 -17.04
C ALA A 42 -2.58 -0.97 -16.92
N GLU A 43 -2.02 0.12 -17.43
CA GLU A 43 -0.60 0.43 -17.34
C GLU A 43 -0.17 0.68 -15.89
N GLU A 44 -0.91 1.50 -15.13
CA GLU A 44 -0.63 1.76 -13.71
C GLU A 44 -0.70 0.49 -12.86
N LEU A 45 -1.71 -0.36 -13.08
CA LEU A 45 -1.82 -1.64 -12.37
C LEU A 45 -0.64 -2.57 -12.66
N SER A 46 -0.09 -2.53 -13.88
CA SER A 46 1.11 -3.30 -14.22
C SER A 46 2.35 -2.78 -13.47
N ALA A 47 2.50 -1.47 -13.36
CA ALA A 47 3.59 -0.85 -12.61
C ALA A 47 3.52 -1.16 -11.11
N ILE A 48 2.31 -1.15 -10.53
CA ILE A 48 2.08 -1.53 -9.13
C ILE A 48 2.48 -2.99 -8.87
N GLN A 49 2.20 -3.90 -9.80
CA GLN A 49 2.58 -5.30 -9.64
C GLN A 49 4.10 -5.50 -9.65
N ILE A 50 4.81 -4.79 -10.52
CA ILE A 50 6.28 -4.81 -10.54
C ILE A 50 6.82 -4.26 -9.22
N LEU A 51 6.32 -3.12 -8.76
CA LEU A 51 6.79 -2.51 -7.52
C LEU A 51 6.49 -3.41 -6.30
N ARG A 52 5.34 -4.08 -6.26
CA ARG A 52 5.03 -5.07 -5.22
C ARG A 52 5.98 -6.26 -5.25
N ALA A 53 6.38 -6.71 -6.43
CA ALA A 53 7.38 -7.78 -6.57
C ALA A 53 8.77 -7.31 -6.10
N GLU A 54 9.12 -6.05 -6.35
CA GLU A 54 10.36 -5.45 -5.86
C GLU A 54 10.36 -5.28 -4.34
N VAL A 55 9.26 -4.81 -3.75
CA VAL A 55 9.10 -4.75 -2.28
C VAL A 55 9.19 -6.14 -1.68
N ALA A 56 8.48 -7.12 -2.24
CA ALA A 56 8.57 -8.51 -1.78
C ALA A 56 9.98 -9.10 -1.93
N PHE A 57 10.78 -8.62 -2.88
CA PHE A 57 12.19 -8.97 -2.99
C PHE A 57 13.04 -8.31 -1.90
N LEU A 58 12.85 -7.03 -1.64
CA LEU A 58 13.59 -6.29 -0.62
C LEU A 58 13.26 -6.78 0.79
N GLU A 59 12.03 -7.22 1.02
CA GLU A 59 11.54 -7.76 2.29
C GLU A 59 11.82 -9.26 2.46
N ARG A 60 12.60 -9.90 1.58
CA ARG A 60 12.93 -11.33 1.75
C ARG A 60 13.62 -11.55 3.10
N PRO A 61 13.06 -12.38 3.98
CA PRO A 61 13.55 -12.54 5.35
C PRO A 61 14.98 -13.09 5.39
N GLU A 62 15.36 -13.93 4.42
CA GLU A 62 16.72 -14.45 4.29
C GLU A 62 17.73 -13.34 4.05
N ARG A 63 17.39 -12.38 3.19
CA ARG A 63 18.24 -11.21 2.88
C ARG A 63 18.31 -10.24 4.05
N LEU A 64 17.19 -10.04 4.75
CA LEU A 64 17.16 -9.21 5.96
C LEU A 64 17.98 -9.84 7.10
N ALA A 65 17.99 -11.18 7.22
CA ALA A 65 18.81 -11.90 8.18
C ALA A 65 20.31 -11.75 7.89
N GLU A 66 20.71 -11.88 6.63
CA GLU A 66 22.11 -11.66 6.18
C GLU A 66 22.58 -10.23 6.49
N ILE A 67 21.77 -9.22 6.14
CA ILE A 67 22.09 -7.81 6.44
C ILE A 67 22.13 -7.55 7.97
N ALA A 68 21.23 -8.15 8.74
CA ALA A 68 21.25 -8.00 10.19
C ALA A 68 22.52 -8.58 10.80
N GLU A 69 22.95 -9.76 10.35
CA GLU A 69 24.18 -10.41 10.80
C GLU A 69 25.41 -9.56 10.49
N ASP A 70 25.53 -9.09 9.24
CA ASP A 70 26.68 -8.31 8.76
C ASP A 70 26.84 -6.95 9.47
N TYR A 71 25.73 -6.25 9.76
CA TYR A 71 25.79 -4.86 10.24
C TYR A 71 25.51 -4.69 11.73
N THR A 72 24.89 -5.67 12.40
CA THR A 72 24.54 -5.55 13.83
C THR A 72 25.26 -6.55 14.72
N GLY A 73 25.88 -7.60 14.16
CA GLY A 73 26.53 -8.67 14.92
C GLY A 73 25.57 -9.49 15.78
N LEU A 74 24.25 -9.34 15.55
CA LEU A 74 23.20 -10.07 16.25
C LEU A 74 22.76 -11.26 15.39
N ALA A 75 22.59 -12.42 16.02
CA ALA A 75 22.04 -13.59 15.34
C ALA A 75 20.57 -13.37 14.96
N PRO A 76 20.08 -13.95 13.85
CA PRO A 76 18.69 -13.86 13.44
C PRO A 76 17.74 -14.37 14.54
N LEU A 77 16.65 -13.64 14.78
CA LEU A 77 15.65 -14.03 15.76
C LEU A 77 14.95 -15.33 15.29
N SER A 78 15.16 -16.43 15.99
CA SER A 78 14.48 -17.70 15.66
C SER A 78 13.09 -17.75 16.31
N GLY A 79 12.13 -18.43 15.68
CA GLY A 79 10.79 -18.61 16.26
C GLY A 79 10.79 -19.27 17.65
N ALA A 80 11.85 -20.02 17.99
CA ALA A 80 12.05 -20.61 19.31
C ALA A 80 12.47 -19.59 20.39
N GLN A 81 12.92 -18.39 20.00
CA GLN A 81 13.24 -17.28 20.91
C GLN A 81 12.04 -16.36 21.16
N LEU A 82 10.96 -16.51 20.37
CA LEU A 82 9.71 -15.80 20.59
C LEU A 82 8.96 -16.48 21.74
N MET A 83 8.46 -15.67 22.69
CA MET A 83 7.52 -16.15 23.70
C MET A 83 6.27 -16.68 23.03
N THR A 84 5.81 -17.85 23.44
CA THR A 84 4.51 -18.37 23.00
C THR A 84 3.37 -17.56 23.61
N ALA A 85 2.18 -17.67 23.03
CA ALA A 85 1.00 -16.97 23.56
C ALA A 85 0.69 -17.41 25.00
N GLU A 86 0.93 -18.68 25.29
CA GLU A 86 0.78 -19.29 26.61
C GLU A 86 1.83 -18.74 27.60
N ASP A 87 3.09 -18.59 27.18
CA ASP A 87 4.13 -17.97 28.01
C ASP A 87 3.80 -16.51 28.33
N LEU A 88 3.23 -15.78 27.35
CA LEU A 88 2.80 -14.39 27.51
C LEU A 88 1.69 -14.27 28.54
N GLU A 89 0.69 -15.14 28.45
CA GLU A 89 -0.40 -15.18 29.43
C GLU A 89 0.14 -15.50 30.83
N PHE A 90 1.07 -16.45 30.97
CA PHE A 90 1.68 -16.77 32.26
C PHE A 90 2.51 -15.62 32.85
N ALA A 91 3.30 -14.93 32.03
CA ALA A 91 4.09 -13.77 32.46
C ALA A 91 3.20 -12.64 32.99
N PHE A 92 2.09 -12.33 32.30
CA PHE A 92 1.16 -11.29 32.74
C PHE A 92 0.16 -11.75 33.83
N ALA A 93 -0.14 -13.04 33.91
CA ALA A 93 -0.94 -13.60 35.01
C ALA A 93 -0.16 -13.56 36.34
N THR A 94 1.16 -13.81 36.28
CA THR A 94 2.05 -13.66 37.44
C THR A 94 2.09 -12.23 37.95
N GLU A 95 2.10 -11.24 37.05
CA GLU A 95 2.04 -9.80 37.40
C GLU A 95 0.70 -9.38 38.03
N ARG A 96 -0.44 -9.98 37.65
CA ARG A 96 -1.75 -9.67 38.27
C ARG A 96 -1.96 -10.32 39.63
N GLY A 97 -1.26 -11.40 39.96
CA GLY A 97 -1.35 -12.10 41.24
C GLY A 97 -0.39 -11.59 42.32
N GLY A 98 0.62 -10.82 41.94
CA GLY A 98 1.59 -10.20 42.85
C GLY A 98 1.08 -8.86 43.36
N THR A 99 0.72 -8.80 44.63
CA THR A 99 0.49 -7.55 45.37
C THR A 99 1.54 -6.51 45.02
N ASN A 100 1.05 -5.34 44.61
CA ASN A 100 1.74 -4.07 44.47
C ASN A 100 2.91 -3.92 45.46
N THR A 101 4.10 -4.34 45.04
CA THR A 101 5.35 -3.75 45.53
C THR A 101 6.11 -3.40 44.27
N VAL A 102 6.06 -2.11 43.93
CA VAL A 102 7.02 -1.47 43.03
C VAL A 102 8.40 -1.68 43.66
N ARG A 103 8.99 -2.85 43.41
CA ARG A 103 10.42 -3.07 43.57
C ARG A 103 11.00 -2.34 42.36
N THR A 104 11.28 -1.05 42.57
CA THR A 104 12.31 -0.35 41.83
C THR A 104 13.50 -1.29 41.75
N ALA A 105 13.62 -1.98 40.62
CA ALA A 105 14.81 -2.71 40.28
C ALA A 105 15.89 -1.64 40.27
N ARG A 106 16.66 -1.61 41.36
CA ARG A 106 17.92 -0.90 41.46
C ARG A 106 18.70 -1.37 40.24
N ILE A 107 18.71 -0.55 39.19
CA ILE A 107 19.69 -0.63 38.12
C ILE A 107 21.02 -0.62 38.88
N PRO A 108 21.83 -1.70 38.85
CA PRO A 108 23.16 -1.62 39.44
C PRO A 108 23.86 -0.49 38.69
N ALA A 109 24.12 0.60 39.43
CA ALA A 109 24.89 1.71 38.96
C ALA A 109 26.22 1.17 38.45
N ALA A 110 26.46 1.37 37.16
CA ALA A 110 27.77 1.32 36.51
C ALA A 110 28.66 0.14 36.95
N ALA A 111 28.43 -1.04 36.36
CA ALA A 111 29.56 -1.89 36.05
C ALA A 111 30.39 -1.13 35.00
N LYS A 112 31.44 -0.43 35.44
CA LYS A 112 32.47 0.12 34.57
C LYS A 112 32.92 -1.00 33.62
N VAL A 113 32.54 -0.90 32.35
CA VAL A 113 33.25 -1.61 31.29
C VAL A 113 34.63 -0.97 31.25
N ALA A 114 35.58 -1.65 31.89
CA ALA A 114 36.98 -1.32 31.78
C ALA A 114 37.37 -1.49 30.32
N VAL A 115 37.52 -0.37 29.61
CA VAL A 115 38.28 -0.33 28.37
C VAL A 115 39.75 -0.46 28.79
N ALA A 116 40.17 -1.70 28.99
CA ALA A 116 41.56 -2.06 29.18
C ALA A 116 42.06 -2.64 27.85
N GLY A 117 42.99 -1.92 27.23
CA GLY A 117 43.94 -2.49 26.28
C GLY A 117 43.48 -2.51 24.82
N LEU A 118 43.76 -1.42 24.11
CA LEU A 118 44.30 -1.46 22.75
C LEU A 118 45.31 -0.31 22.69
N GLU A 119 46.57 -0.67 22.92
CA GLU A 119 47.70 0.02 22.31
C GLU A 119 47.73 -0.28 20.80
#